data_AF-A0AAV5HRE1-F1
#
_entry.id   AF-A0AAV5HRE1-F1
#
_cell.length_a   1.000
_cell.length_b   1.000
_cell.length_c   1.000
_cell.angle_alpha   90.00
_cell.angle_beta   90.00
_cell.angle_gamma   90.00
#
_symmetry.space_group_name_H-M   'P 1'
#
loop_
_entity.id
_entity.type
_entity.pdbx_description
1 polymer ?
#
loop_
_entity_poly.entity_id
_entity_poly.type
_entity_poly.pdbx_seq_one_letter_code
_entity_poly.pdbx_strand_id
1 'polypeptide(L)'
;MTSLLLVAFMATISVASLDSRTYIVRMDESKMKTSYPSAANSKGMFGEMLDSISQLSTDSEATSPPRLLYAYDTAIFGFAAKLSPMHLESIRNCYNIMLK
;
A
#
# COMPACT_ATOMS: atom_id res chain seq x y z
N MET A 1 10.68 -32.18 29.59
CA MET A 1 10.23 -32.07 28.17
C MET A 1 9.29 -30.90 27.91
N THR A 2 9.19 -29.90 28.81
CA THR A 2 8.31 -28.72 28.64
C THR A 2 9.06 -27.49 28.12
N SER A 3 10.38 -27.41 28.37
CA SER A 3 11.20 -26.27 27.95
C SER A 3 11.40 -26.15 26.43
N LEU A 4 11.38 -27.28 25.71
CA LEU A 4 11.54 -27.29 24.25
C LEU A 4 10.28 -26.77 23.54
N LEU A 5 9.09 -27.01 24.12
CA LEU A 5 7.81 -26.55 23.58
C LEU A 5 7.68 -25.01 23.65
N LEU A 6 8.18 -24.41 24.73
CA LEU A 6 8.20 -22.95 24.93
C LEU A 6 9.11 -22.23 23.92
N VAL A 7 10.26 -22.81 23.58
CA VAL A 7 11.18 -22.27 22.56
C VAL A 7 10.56 -22.37 21.16
N ALA A 8 9.88 -23.48 20.85
CA ALA A 8 9.17 -23.65 19.59
C ALA A 8 8.00 -22.66 19.44
N PHE A 9 7.32 -22.30 20.54
CA PHE A 9 6.22 -21.34 20.52
C PHE A 9 6.69 -19.88 20.34
N MET A 10 7.91 -19.53 20.77
CA MET A 10 8.49 -18.22 20.52
C MET A 10 9.04 -18.08 19.08
N ALA A 11 9.51 -19.18 18.49
CA ALA A 11 10.05 -19.19 17.13
C ALA A 11 9.00 -18.90 16.04
N THR A 12 7.71 -19.09 16.32
CA THR A 12 6.62 -18.84 15.37
C THR A 12 6.10 -17.40 15.38
N ILE A 13 6.50 -16.57 16.35
CA ILE A 13 5.89 -15.23 16.56
C ILE A 13 6.53 -14.13 15.71
N SER A 14 7.71 -14.34 15.11
CA SER A 14 8.44 -13.25 14.44
C SER A 14 8.67 -13.49 12.95
N VAL A 15 7.58 -13.57 12.18
CA VAL A 15 7.61 -13.27 10.74
C VAL A 15 6.49 -12.29 10.37
N ALA A 16 6.25 -11.30 11.25
CA ALA A 16 5.31 -10.24 10.94
C ALA A 16 5.96 -9.19 10.01
N SER A 17 5.79 -9.38 8.70
CA SER A 17 5.73 -8.32 7.66
C SER A 17 6.61 -7.08 7.93
N LEU A 18 7.93 -7.26 7.97
CA LEU A 18 8.85 -6.27 8.55
C LEU A 18 8.96 -4.95 7.75
N ASP A 19 8.53 -4.89 6.49
CA ASP A 19 8.79 -3.70 5.66
C ASP A 19 7.56 -2.86 5.29
N SER A 20 6.33 -3.28 5.62
CA SER A 20 5.16 -2.50 5.24
C SER A 20 4.71 -1.50 6.32
N ARG A 21 4.75 -0.20 5.99
CA ARG A 21 4.35 0.91 6.87
C ARG A 21 3.08 1.59 6.33
N THR A 22 2.37 2.28 7.21
CA THR A 22 1.24 3.12 6.79
C THR A 22 1.77 4.45 6.26
N TYR A 23 1.37 4.79 5.03
CA TYR A 23 1.68 6.07 4.40
C TYR A 23 0.39 6.81 4.06
N ILE A 24 0.48 8.13 4.09
CA ILE A 24 -0.56 9.04 3.57
C ILE A 24 -0.06 9.57 2.24
N VAL A 25 -0.71 9.17 1.16
CA VAL A 25 -0.38 9.58 -0.20
C VAL A 25 -1.35 10.68 -0.60
N ARG A 26 -0.84 11.91 -0.73
CA ARG A 26 -1.61 13.06 -1.21
C ARG A 26 -1.49 13.17 -2.71
N MET A 27 -2.61 13.20 -3.42
CA MET A 27 -2.65 13.28 -4.86
C MET A 27 -3.22 14.60 -5.36
N ASP A 28 -2.90 14.91 -6.61
CA ASP A 28 -3.52 15.99 -7.36
C ASP A 28 -4.84 15.46 -7.98
N GLU A 29 -5.96 15.93 -7.45
CA GLU A 29 -7.30 15.56 -7.91
C GLU A 29 -7.52 15.85 -9.40
N SER A 30 -6.97 16.96 -9.90
CA SER A 30 -7.16 17.37 -11.30
C SER A 30 -6.54 16.37 -12.27
N LYS A 31 -5.37 15.81 -11.93
CA LYS A 31 -4.67 14.80 -12.73
C LYS A 31 -5.33 13.42 -12.65
N MET A 32 -5.96 13.12 -11.51
CA MET A 32 -6.59 11.81 -11.32
C MET A 32 -7.93 11.70 -12.02
N LYS A 33 -8.77 12.74 -12.00
CA LYS A 33 -10.05 12.75 -12.74
C LYS A 33 -9.86 12.59 -14.25
N THR A 34 -8.72 13.02 -14.80
CA THR A 34 -8.40 12.84 -16.23
C THR A 34 -7.93 11.43 -16.55
N SER A 35 -7.20 10.76 -15.65
CA SER A 35 -6.69 9.39 -15.88
C SER A 35 -7.68 8.30 -15.54
N TYR A 36 -8.60 8.53 -14.60
CA TYR A 36 -9.60 7.55 -14.16
C TYR A 36 -11.03 8.13 -14.17
N PRO A 37 -11.55 8.54 -15.34
CA PRO A 37 -12.88 9.16 -15.44
C PRO A 37 -14.03 8.19 -15.12
N SER A 38 -13.77 6.88 -15.13
CA SER A 38 -14.79 5.82 -14.95
C SER A 38 -14.90 5.29 -13.51
N ALA A 39 -14.07 5.75 -12.57
CA ALA A 39 -14.11 5.24 -11.21
C ALA A 39 -15.37 5.74 -10.48
N ALA A 40 -16.19 4.81 -9.97
CA ALA A 40 -17.46 5.13 -9.31
C ALA A 40 -17.30 5.97 -8.03
N ASN A 41 -16.15 5.88 -7.36
CA ASN A 41 -15.76 6.69 -6.21
C ASN A 41 -14.23 6.65 -5.99
N SER A 42 -13.74 7.54 -5.14
CA SER A 42 -12.33 7.68 -4.73
C SER A 42 -11.73 6.38 -4.22
N LYS A 43 -12.46 5.63 -3.39
CA LYS A 43 -12.01 4.34 -2.83
C LYS A 43 -11.78 3.28 -3.91
N GLY A 44 -12.69 3.14 -4.88
CA GLY A 44 -12.55 2.21 -5.99
C GLY A 44 -11.34 2.55 -6.86
N MET A 45 -11.19 3.83 -7.19
CA MET A 45 -10.06 4.34 -7.96
C MET A 45 -8.71 4.02 -7.31
N PHE A 46 -8.57 4.29 -6.00
CA PHE A 46 -7.34 3.99 -5.27
C PHE A 46 -7.12 2.49 -5.07
N GLY A 47 -8.19 1.69 -4.98
CA GLY A 47 -8.11 0.23 -4.97
C GLY A 47 -7.49 -0.32 -6.26
N GLU A 48 -8.04 0.05 -7.41
CA GLU A 48 -7.54 -0.37 -8.73
C GLU A 48 -6.09 0.07 -8.96
N MET A 49 -5.74 1.25 -8.46
CA MET A 49 -4.36 1.75 -8.50
C MET A 49 -3.42 0.87 -7.68
N LEU A 50 -3.77 0.52 -6.43
CA LEU A 50 -2.95 -0.36 -5.60
C LEU A 50 -2.83 -1.76 -6.19
N ASP A 51 -3.89 -2.28 -6.81
CA ASP A 51 -3.87 -3.57 -7.49
C ASP A 51 -2.91 -3.55 -8.69
N SER A 52 -2.89 -2.45 -9.46
CA SER A 52 -1.95 -2.25 -10.56
C SER A 52 -0.50 -2.22 -10.06
N ILE A 53 -0.24 -1.53 -8.94
CA ILE A 53 1.09 -1.47 -8.32
C ILE A 53 1.50 -2.85 -7.81
N SER A 54 0.58 -3.62 -7.24
CA SER A 54 0.85 -4.98 -6.80
C SER A 54 1.27 -5.88 -7.96
N GLN A 55 0.67 -5.71 -9.14
CA GLN A 55 1.02 -6.49 -10.34
C GLN A 55 2.37 -6.06 -10.96
N LEU A 56 2.73 -4.79 -10.81
CA LEU A 56 4.04 -4.26 -11.25
C LEU A 56 5.19 -4.64 -10.32
N SER A 57 4.88 -5.01 -9.09
CA SER A 57 5.86 -5.41 -8.08
C SER A 57 6.16 -6.88 -8.28
N THR A 58 7.34 -7.22 -8.81
CA THR A 58 7.74 -8.62 -9.00
C THR A 58 7.64 -9.37 -7.66
N ASP A 59 6.88 -10.47 -7.64
CA ASP A 59 6.47 -11.26 -6.46
C ASP A 59 7.60 -11.71 -5.50
N SER A 60 8.88 -11.50 -5.84
CA SER A 60 10.02 -12.00 -5.09
C SER A 60 10.50 -11.11 -3.93
N GLU A 61 10.16 -9.82 -3.90
CA GLU A 61 10.79 -8.86 -2.96
C GLU A 61 9.77 -8.14 -2.02
N ALA A 62 8.47 -8.15 -2.34
CA ALA A 62 7.45 -7.55 -1.48
C ALA A 62 6.75 -8.62 -0.62
N THR A 63 7.16 -8.76 0.65
CA THR A 63 6.60 -9.75 1.58
C THR A 63 5.10 -9.57 1.90
N SER A 64 4.47 -8.47 1.48
CA SER A 64 3.04 -8.25 1.70
C SER A 64 2.42 -7.34 0.63
N PRO A 65 1.22 -7.66 0.11
CA PRO A 65 0.54 -6.83 -0.88
C PRO A 65 0.14 -5.46 -0.30
N PRO A 66 0.03 -4.43 -1.15
CA PRO A 66 -0.46 -3.13 -0.71
C PRO A 66 -1.89 -3.23 -0.20
N ARG A 67 -2.23 -2.49 0.86
CA ARG A 67 -3.58 -2.49 1.44
C ARG A 67 -4.10 -1.08 1.66
N LEU A 68 -5.19 -0.74 1.00
CA LEU A 68 -5.92 0.51 1.25
C LEU A 68 -6.53 0.50 2.65
N LEU A 69 -6.26 1.55 3.43
CA LEU A 69 -6.84 1.76 4.76
C LEU A 69 -7.95 2.80 4.70
N TYR A 70 -7.73 3.90 3.97
CA TYR A 70 -8.70 4.99 3.85
C TYR A 70 -8.52 5.78 2.56
N ALA A 71 -9.61 6.36 2.04
CA ALA A 71 -9.61 7.25 0.87
C ALA A 71 -10.14 8.64 1.28
N TYR A 72 -9.38 9.68 0.95
CA TYR A 72 -9.73 11.08 1.20
C TYR A 72 -10.16 11.74 -0.11
N ASP A 73 -11.31 12.40 -0.11
CA ASP A 73 -11.88 13.09 -1.29
C ASP A 73 -12.55 14.43 -0.97
N THR A 74 -12.33 14.95 0.24
CA THR A 74 -12.91 16.23 0.69
C THR A 74 -11.84 17.32 0.77
N ALA A 75 -11.24 17.53 1.94
CA ALA A 75 -10.23 18.58 2.16
C ALA A 75 -8.86 18.24 1.54
N ILE A 76 -8.59 16.94 1.34
CA ILE A 76 -7.39 16.41 0.71
C ILE A 76 -7.85 15.30 -0.22
N PHE A 77 -7.29 15.28 -1.44
CA PHE A 77 -7.49 14.16 -2.35
C PHE A 77 -6.30 13.20 -2.23
N GLY A 78 -6.57 11.91 -1.96
CA GLY A 78 -5.52 10.91 -1.78
C GLY A 78 -5.97 9.74 -0.92
N PHE A 79 -5.02 8.97 -0.38
CA PHE A 79 -5.34 7.79 0.41
C PHE A 79 -4.33 7.50 1.52
N ALA A 80 -4.75 6.71 2.50
CA ALA A 80 -3.86 6.04 3.44
C ALA A 80 -3.78 4.55 3.10
N ALA A 81 -2.58 4.00 2.99
CA ALA A 81 -2.37 2.59 2.69
C ALA A 81 -1.15 2.02 3.42
N LYS A 82 -1.18 0.71 3.64
CA LYS A 82 -0.02 -0.05 4.09
C LYS A 82 0.80 -0.46 2.86
N LEU A 83 2.04 0.02 2.77
CA LEU A 83 2.92 -0.10 1.60
C LEU A 83 4.32 -0.53 2.03
N SER A 84 4.98 -1.34 1.21
CA SER A 84 6.42 -1.59 1.30
C SER A 84 7.21 -0.44 0.65
N PRO A 85 8.53 -0.33 0.88
CA PRO A 85 9.38 0.66 0.20
C PRO A 85 9.31 0.53 -1.33
N MET A 86 9.24 -0.70 -1.86
CA MET A 86 9.05 -0.93 -3.29
C MET A 86 7.73 -0.39 -3.83
N HIS A 87 6.63 -0.64 -3.12
CA HIS A 87 5.33 -0.10 -3.54
C HIS A 87 5.35 1.44 -3.57
N LEU A 88 6.07 2.04 -2.63
CA LEU A 88 6.24 3.49 -2.54
C LEU A 88 7.05 4.06 -3.72
N GLU A 89 8.14 3.40 -4.12
CA GLU A 89 8.90 3.76 -5.32
C GLU A 89 8.07 3.61 -6.61
N SER A 90 7.30 2.52 -6.75
CA SER A 90 6.38 2.32 -7.88
C SER A 90 5.33 3.43 -7.97
N ILE A 91 4.73 3.82 -6.84
CA ILE A 91 3.79 4.94 -6.76
C ILE A 91 4.45 6.26 -7.19
N ARG A 92 5.67 6.52 -6.73
CA ARG A 92 6.42 7.74 -7.08
C ARG A 92 6.71 7.80 -8.57
N ASN A 93 7.14 6.69 -9.17
CA ASN A 93 7.50 6.60 -10.58
C ASN A 93 6.28 6.66 -11.50
N CYS A 94 5.17 5.99 -11.16
CA CYS A 94 3.98 6.00 -12.00
C CYS A 94 3.20 7.32 -11.96
N TYR A 95 3.23 8.05 -10.84
CA TYR A 95 2.26 9.12 -10.60
C TYR A 95 2.84 10.48 -10.17
N ASN A 96 4.18 10.62 -10.08
CA ASN A 96 4.86 11.88 -9.74
C ASN A 96 4.24 12.61 -8.52
N ILE A 97 4.03 11.86 -7.44
CA ILE A 97 3.29 12.29 -6.26
C ILE A 97 4.27 12.79 -5.19
N MET A 98 4.00 13.95 -4.59
CA MET A 98 4.74 14.42 -3.40
C MET A 98 4.24 13.69 -2.14
N LEU A 99 5.12 12.90 -1.53
CA LEU A 99 4.92 12.28 -0.22
C LEU A 99 5.44 13.25 0.86
N LYS A 100 4.70 13.43 1.95
CA LYS A 100 5.15 14.21 3.12
C LYS A 100 4.85 13.46 4.40
#